data_AF-A0A960E5I0-F1
#
_entry.id   AF-A0A960E5I0-F1
#
_cell.length_a   1.000
_cell.length_b   1.000
_cell.length_c   1.000
_cell.angle_alpha   90.00
_cell.angle_beta   90.00
_cell.angle_gamma   90.00
#
_symmetry.space_group_name_H-M   'P 1'
#
loop_
_entity.id
_entity.type
_entity.pdbx_description
1 polymer ?
#
loop_
_entity_poly.entity_id
_entity_poly.type
_entity_poly.pdbx_seq_one_letter_code
_entity_poly.pdbx_strand_id
1 'polypeptide(L)'
;MSRPTLRPVLVVLLAFALAGGLAACGASGGDDIAEEGAGPQATESTSAASDVPDEVDAPGTTSDPTAERSDVDCTPEGLAEEDGTEFVLAHQVVDGELGVTCFGEDDEVLFAAWDDLRAITPPDQLNDLAAFAGFTSSEGGDEETLAYVLNLDGEGDTFLMAINLDAYESDRDQALLT
;
A
#
# COMPACT_ATOMS: atom_id res chain seq x y z
N MET A 1 10.11 -30.12 38.54
CA MET A 1 10.56 -30.60 37.22
C MET A 1 9.32 -30.79 36.36
N SER A 2 8.83 -29.71 35.74
CA SER A 2 7.69 -29.74 34.82
C SER A 2 8.20 -29.82 33.40
N ARG A 3 7.66 -30.77 32.62
CA ARG A 3 8.00 -30.97 31.20
C ARG A 3 7.27 -29.92 30.36
N PRO A 4 7.92 -29.31 29.35
CA PRO A 4 7.23 -28.46 28.39
C PRO A 4 6.38 -29.32 27.44
N THR A 5 5.10 -29.01 27.37
CA THR A 5 4.14 -29.50 26.38
C THR A 5 4.42 -28.84 25.04
N LEU A 6 4.93 -29.60 24.06
CA LEU A 6 4.96 -29.17 22.66
C LEU A 6 3.52 -29.08 22.13
N ARG A 7 3.13 -27.90 21.67
CA ARG A 7 1.95 -27.72 20.81
C ARG A 7 2.36 -27.97 19.34
N PRO A 8 1.53 -28.61 18.53
CA PRO A 8 1.86 -28.90 17.14
C PRO A 8 1.76 -27.62 16.29
N VAL A 9 2.87 -27.26 15.64
CA VAL A 9 2.91 -26.25 14.58
C VAL A 9 2.23 -26.85 13.35
N LEU A 10 1.09 -26.30 12.98
CA LEU A 10 0.38 -26.66 11.75
C LEU A 10 0.99 -25.84 10.60
N VAL A 11 1.96 -26.42 9.90
CA VAL A 11 2.50 -25.84 8.66
C VAL A 11 1.51 -26.12 7.53
N VAL A 12 0.76 -25.10 7.10
CA VAL A 12 -0.11 -25.19 5.91
C VAL A 12 0.72 -24.83 4.69
N LEU A 13 1.25 -25.85 4.02
CA LEU A 13 1.90 -25.75 2.71
C LEU A 13 0.82 -25.63 1.63
N LEU A 14 0.58 -24.42 1.13
CA LEU A 14 -0.34 -24.17 0.02
C LEU A 14 0.45 -24.17 -1.30
N ALA A 15 0.36 -25.28 -2.02
CA ALA A 15 0.87 -25.42 -3.38
C ALA A 15 -0.14 -24.79 -4.36
N PHE A 16 0.22 -23.67 -4.98
CA PHE A 16 -0.58 -23.08 -6.06
C PHE A 16 -0.24 -23.74 -7.40
N ALA A 17 -1.24 -24.38 -7.99
CA ALA A 17 -1.21 -24.92 -9.34
C ALA A 17 -1.51 -23.81 -10.36
N LEU A 18 -0.60 -23.64 -11.32
CA LEU A 18 -0.79 -22.80 -12.51
C LEU A 18 -1.99 -23.27 -13.35
N ALA A 19 -2.90 -22.35 -13.66
CA ALA A 19 -3.87 -22.51 -14.74
C ALA A 19 -3.90 -21.23 -15.59
N GLY A 20 -3.37 -21.33 -16.81
CA GLY A 20 -3.36 -20.25 -17.79
C GLY A 20 -4.71 -20.01 -18.45
N GLY A 21 -4.87 -18.81 -19.01
CA GLY A 21 -5.99 -18.44 -19.87
C GLY A 21 -5.61 -17.32 -20.82
N LEU A 22 -5.30 -17.67 -22.06
CA LEU A 22 -5.19 -16.76 -23.20
C LEU A 22 -6.57 -16.19 -23.55
N ALA A 23 -6.68 -14.87 -23.66
CA ALA A 23 -7.76 -14.21 -24.40
C ALA A 23 -7.17 -13.16 -25.34
N ALA A 24 -7.14 -13.50 -26.63
CA ALA A 24 -6.85 -12.60 -27.74
C ALA A 24 -8.16 -12.30 -28.50
N CYS A 25 -8.48 -11.02 -28.66
CA CYS A 25 -9.36 -10.38 -29.66
C CYS A 25 -9.14 -8.86 -29.48
N GLY A 26 -8.76 -8.01 -30.43
CA GLY A 26 -8.88 -8.06 -31.89
C GLY A 26 -9.93 -7.04 -32.36
N ALA A 27 -9.54 -5.82 -32.73
CA ALA A 27 -10.30 -4.95 -33.63
C ALA A 27 -9.41 -3.83 -34.22
N SER A 28 -9.59 -3.58 -35.51
CA SER A 28 -8.75 -2.79 -36.41
C SER A 28 -9.46 -1.52 -36.89
N GLY A 29 -8.68 -0.49 -37.27
CA GLY A 29 -9.09 0.67 -38.07
C GLY A 29 -8.15 1.84 -37.79
N GLY A 30 -7.51 2.53 -38.73
CA GLY A 30 -7.70 2.63 -40.18
C GLY A 30 -7.68 4.12 -40.55
N ASP A 31 -6.61 4.50 -41.25
CA ASP A 31 -6.49 5.60 -42.23
C ASP A 31 -6.01 7.01 -41.81
N ASP A 32 -4.94 7.38 -42.54
CA ASP A 32 -4.16 8.60 -42.64
C ASP A 32 -4.92 9.86 -43.09
N ILE A 33 -4.45 11.03 -42.64
CA ILE A 33 -4.48 12.27 -43.43
C ILE A 33 -3.19 13.06 -43.17
N ALA A 34 -2.32 13.11 -44.17
CA ALA A 34 -1.28 14.14 -44.28
C ALA A 34 -1.92 15.43 -44.78
N GLU A 35 -1.32 16.60 -44.49
CA GLU A 35 -1.14 17.74 -45.42
C GLU A 35 -0.31 18.83 -44.71
N GLU A 36 0.78 19.24 -45.36
CA GLU A 36 1.67 20.33 -44.97
C GLU A 36 1.00 21.71 -45.13
N GLY A 37 1.35 22.65 -44.25
CA GLY A 37 1.03 24.07 -44.43
C GLY A 37 1.98 24.97 -43.62
N ALA A 38 2.91 25.63 -44.31
CA ALA A 38 3.90 26.51 -43.72
C ALA A 38 3.44 27.99 -43.65
N GLY A 39 3.54 28.60 -42.45
CA GLY A 39 3.89 30.01 -42.19
C GLY A 39 2.81 31.12 -42.32
N PRO A 40 3.12 32.38 -41.92
CA PRO A 40 3.17 32.81 -40.51
C PRO A 40 2.43 34.16 -40.20
N GLN A 41 2.35 34.49 -38.90
CA GLN A 41 2.33 35.83 -38.25
C GLN A 41 1.07 36.28 -37.46
N ALA A 42 1.40 36.94 -36.35
CA ALA A 42 0.61 37.46 -35.24
C ALA A 42 -0.52 38.44 -35.61
N THR A 43 -1.55 38.50 -34.76
CA THR A 43 -1.96 39.73 -34.05
C THR A 43 -2.85 39.44 -32.83
N GLU A 44 -2.43 40.00 -31.70
CA GLU A 44 -3.21 40.78 -30.72
C GLU A 44 -4.50 40.23 -30.07
N SER A 45 -4.37 40.13 -28.74
CA SER A 45 -5.36 40.15 -27.66
C SER A 45 -6.81 40.47 -28.01
N THR A 46 -7.68 39.51 -27.72
CA THR A 46 -9.06 39.78 -27.30
C THR A 46 -9.35 39.02 -26.02
N SER A 47 -9.69 39.74 -24.95
CA SER A 47 -10.25 39.19 -23.73
C SER A 47 -11.58 38.53 -24.05
N ALA A 48 -11.60 37.19 -24.01
CA ALA A 48 -12.82 36.43 -23.81
C ALA A 48 -12.69 35.77 -22.44
N ALA A 49 -13.61 36.13 -21.55
CA ALA A 49 -13.75 35.50 -20.25
C ALA A 49 -13.98 33.99 -20.48
N SER A 50 -12.96 33.18 -20.19
CA SER A 50 -13.14 31.74 -20.05
C SER A 50 -13.86 31.52 -18.74
N ASP A 51 -15.17 31.31 -18.87
CA ASP A 51 -15.99 30.47 -18.00
C ASP A 51 -15.12 29.27 -17.60
N VAL A 52 -14.60 29.30 -16.37
CA VAL A 52 -13.88 28.17 -15.79
C VAL A 52 -14.97 27.15 -15.52
N PRO A 53 -14.97 25.97 -16.18
CA PRO A 53 -15.90 24.93 -15.80
C PRO A 53 -15.66 24.63 -14.33
N ASP A 54 -16.74 24.75 -13.55
CA ASP A 54 -16.87 24.32 -12.17
C ASP A 54 -16.13 22.98 -12.04
N GLU A 55 -15.00 23.02 -11.32
CA GLU A 55 -14.23 21.83 -10.99
C GLU A 55 -15.20 20.96 -10.18
N VAL A 56 -15.75 19.93 -10.83
CA VAL A 56 -16.51 18.92 -10.12
C VAL A 56 -15.52 18.29 -9.15
N ASP A 57 -15.66 18.65 -7.88
CA ASP A 57 -15.06 17.98 -6.74
C ASP A 57 -15.35 16.48 -6.95
N ALA A 58 -14.38 15.76 -7.51
CA ALA A 58 -14.34 14.32 -7.32
C ALA A 58 -14.41 14.14 -5.81
N PRO A 59 -15.14 13.14 -5.27
CA PRO A 59 -15.05 12.85 -3.84
C PRO A 59 -13.61 12.47 -3.54
N GLY A 60 -12.79 13.47 -3.23
CA GLY A 60 -11.50 13.29 -2.61
C GLY A 60 -11.86 12.79 -1.24
N THR A 61 -11.66 11.49 -1.01
CA THR A 61 -11.29 11.03 0.31
C THR A 61 -10.07 11.87 0.66
N THR A 62 -10.31 12.95 1.40
CA THR A 62 -9.26 13.80 1.88
C THR A 62 -8.68 12.99 3.02
N SER A 63 -7.53 12.36 2.82
CA SER A 63 -6.84 11.61 3.86
C SER A 63 -6.71 12.50 5.09
N ASP A 64 -7.30 12.09 6.21
CA ASP A 64 -7.17 12.81 7.47
C ASP A 64 -6.04 12.16 8.27
N PRO A 65 -4.82 12.75 8.29
CA PRO A 65 -3.69 12.18 9.02
C PRO A 65 -3.89 12.25 10.55
N THR A 66 -4.96 12.91 11.01
CA THR A 66 -5.35 12.98 12.41
C THR A 66 -6.47 11.99 12.76
N ALA A 67 -6.90 11.16 11.81
CA ALA A 67 -7.88 10.12 12.06
C ALA A 67 -7.34 9.06 13.03
N GLU A 68 -8.20 8.65 13.97
CA GLU A 68 -7.88 7.70 15.03
C GLU A 68 -8.98 6.65 15.12
N ARG A 69 -8.61 5.43 15.51
CA ARG A 69 -9.52 4.34 15.84
C ARG A 69 -9.16 3.77 17.21
N SER A 70 -10.19 3.46 17.99
CA SER A 70 -10.06 3.10 19.42
C SER A 70 -10.12 1.60 19.69
N ASP A 71 -10.44 0.83 18.66
CA ASP A 71 -10.48 -0.64 18.63
C ASP A 71 -9.09 -1.27 18.44
N VAL A 72 -8.08 -0.49 18.05
CA VAL A 72 -6.69 -0.93 17.87
C VAL A 72 -5.86 -0.60 19.10
N ASP A 73 -5.15 -1.59 19.63
CA ASP A 73 -4.17 -1.38 20.69
C ASP A 73 -2.82 -0.96 20.09
N CYS A 74 -2.55 0.35 20.09
CA CYS A 74 -1.35 0.96 19.50
C CYS A 74 -0.05 0.72 20.29
N THR A 75 0.00 -0.19 21.26
CA THR A 75 1.29 -0.60 21.85
C THR A 75 1.97 -1.65 20.96
N PRO A 76 3.31 -1.79 21.03
CA PRO A 76 4.00 -2.84 20.28
C PRO A 76 3.43 -4.24 20.55
N GLU A 77 3.08 -4.54 21.80
CA GLU A 77 2.46 -5.83 22.16
C GLU A 77 1.06 -5.99 21.57
N GLY A 78 0.28 -4.91 21.49
CA GLY A 78 -1.04 -4.88 20.87
C GLY A 78 -1.00 -5.07 19.35
N LEU A 79 0.10 -4.67 18.72
CA LEU A 79 0.38 -4.86 17.29
C LEU A 79 1.06 -6.20 16.96
N ALA A 80 1.03 -7.14 17.91
CA ALA A 80 1.60 -8.47 17.77
C ALA A 80 3.12 -8.46 17.49
N GLU A 81 3.86 -7.52 18.10
CA GLU A 81 5.32 -7.62 18.15
C GLU A 81 5.72 -8.87 18.95
N GLU A 82 6.38 -9.83 18.28
CA GLU A 82 6.92 -11.05 18.89
C GLU A 82 8.45 -11.03 18.91
N ASP A 83 9.06 -11.89 19.74
CA ASP A 83 10.52 -12.04 19.85
C ASP A 83 11.16 -12.30 18.46
N GLY A 84 11.83 -11.28 17.89
CA GLY A 84 12.52 -11.35 16.60
C GLY A 84 12.05 -10.36 15.54
N THR A 85 10.94 -9.68 15.78
CA THR A 85 10.45 -8.56 14.98
C THR A 85 10.48 -7.30 15.83
N GLU A 86 11.16 -6.26 15.37
CA GLU A 86 11.16 -4.95 16.03
C GLU A 86 10.52 -3.94 15.09
N PHE A 87 9.34 -3.44 15.46
CA PHE A 87 8.71 -2.36 14.73
C PHE A 87 9.40 -1.06 15.10
N VAL A 88 9.90 -0.35 14.09
CA VAL A 88 10.54 0.96 14.30
C VAL A 88 9.51 2.09 14.31
N LEU A 89 8.40 1.90 13.60
CA LEU A 89 7.28 2.82 13.56
C LEU A 89 5.99 2.14 13.09
N ALA A 90 4.85 2.69 13.50
CA ALA A 90 3.55 2.22 13.06
C ALA A 90 2.53 3.35 13.04
N HIS A 91 1.62 3.29 12.07
CA HIS A 91 0.47 4.17 11.95
C HIS A 91 -0.82 3.36 11.97
N GLN A 92 -1.89 3.98 12.47
CA GLN A 92 -3.23 3.43 12.31
C GLN A 92 -3.68 3.54 10.86
N VAL A 93 -4.53 2.61 10.43
CA VAL A 93 -5.27 2.70 9.17
C VAL A 93 -6.74 2.88 9.51
N VAL A 94 -7.32 3.98 9.03
CA VAL A 94 -8.71 4.38 9.28
C VAL A 94 -9.40 4.61 7.94
N ASP A 95 -10.49 3.88 7.69
CA ASP A 95 -11.24 3.95 6.43
C ASP A 95 -10.38 3.72 5.16
N GLY A 96 -9.35 2.88 5.28
CA GLY A 96 -8.40 2.59 4.19
C GLY A 96 -7.35 3.68 3.94
N GLU A 97 -7.22 4.65 4.86
CA GLU A 97 -6.23 5.74 4.82
C GLU A 97 -5.27 5.66 6.01
N LEU A 98 -4.04 6.17 5.84
CA LEU A 98 -3.11 6.35 6.96
C LEU A 98 -3.63 7.44 7.90
N GLY A 99 -3.78 7.09 9.17
CA GLY A 99 -4.15 7.99 10.27
C GLY A 99 -2.96 8.29 11.17
N VAL A 100 -3.26 8.52 12.46
CA VAL A 100 -2.26 8.90 13.46
C VAL A 100 -1.19 7.83 13.66
N THR A 101 0.03 8.31 13.98
CA THR A 101 1.15 7.47 14.39
C THR A 101 0.85 6.80 15.74
N CYS A 102 0.94 5.47 15.81
CA CYS A 102 0.89 4.73 17.08
C CYS A 102 2.18 4.98 17.88
N PHE A 103 3.33 4.79 17.24
CA PHE A 103 4.67 4.98 17.80
C PHE A 103 5.72 5.12 16.70
N GLY A 104 6.94 5.50 17.09
CA GLY A 104 8.02 5.80 16.16
C GLY A 104 8.00 7.26 15.69
N GLU A 105 8.95 7.59 14.81
CA GLU A 105 8.99 8.88 14.12
C GLU A 105 8.46 8.69 12.70
N ASP A 106 7.81 9.72 12.16
CA ASP A 106 7.31 9.70 10.77
C ASP A 106 8.47 9.46 9.80
N ASP A 107 8.26 8.56 8.84
CA ASP A 107 9.28 8.11 7.89
C ASP A 107 8.77 8.19 6.45
N GLU A 108 9.55 8.86 5.59
CA GLU A 108 9.17 9.09 4.19
C GLU A 108 9.13 7.81 3.34
N VAL A 109 9.92 6.80 3.71
CA VAL A 109 9.95 5.49 3.06
C VAL A 109 8.66 4.73 3.36
N LEU A 110 8.19 4.76 4.61
CA LEU A 110 6.91 4.16 4.99
C LEU A 110 5.75 4.82 4.24
N PHE A 111 5.72 6.15 4.15
CA PHE A 111 4.66 6.85 3.41
C PHE A 111 4.68 6.50 1.92
N ALA A 112 5.87 6.42 1.31
CA ALA A 112 5.99 5.98 -0.07
C ALA A 112 5.50 4.54 -0.27
N ALA A 113 5.78 3.63 0.67
CA ALA A 113 5.31 2.25 0.63
C ALA A 113 3.78 2.15 0.76
N TRP A 114 3.19 2.97 1.63
CA TRP A 114 1.75 3.08 1.75
C TRP A 114 1.08 3.58 0.47
N ASP A 115 1.62 4.64 -0.14
CA ASP A 115 1.08 5.20 -1.38
C ASP A 115 1.10 4.17 -2.52
N ASP A 116 2.16 3.38 -2.62
CA ASP A 116 2.23 2.30 -3.59
C ASP A 116 1.25 1.17 -3.31
N LEU A 117 1.14 0.74 -2.05
CA LEU A 117 0.17 -0.26 -1.65
C LEU A 117 -1.25 0.18 -2.02
N ARG A 118 -1.58 1.45 -1.76
CA ARG A 118 -2.88 2.04 -2.13
C ARG A 118 -3.10 2.10 -3.62
N ALA A 119 -2.06 2.32 -4.42
CA ALA A 119 -2.18 2.38 -5.87
C ALA A 119 -2.55 1.02 -6.49
N ILE A 120 -2.17 -0.09 -5.84
CA ILE A 120 -2.41 -1.45 -6.37
C ILE A 120 -3.53 -2.20 -5.65
N THR A 121 -3.94 -1.73 -4.47
CA THR A 121 -4.91 -2.43 -3.62
C THR A 121 -6.31 -1.80 -3.72
N PRO A 122 -7.37 -2.59 -3.97
CA PRO A 122 -8.74 -2.07 -3.93
C PRO A 122 -9.07 -1.44 -2.58
N PRO A 123 -9.83 -0.32 -2.54
CA PRO A 123 -10.15 0.39 -1.29
C PRO A 123 -10.76 -0.52 -0.21
N ASP A 124 -11.65 -1.43 -0.59
CA ASP A 124 -12.28 -2.35 0.37
C ASP A 124 -11.26 -3.24 1.11
N GLN A 125 -10.16 -3.63 0.46
CA GLN A 125 -9.11 -4.44 1.11
C GLN A 125 -8.22 -3.61 2.04
N LEU A 126 -8.07 -2.31 1.78
CA LEU A 126 -7.36 -1.40 2.69
C LEU A 126 -8.16 -1.14 3.97
N ASN A 127 -9.48 -1.24 3.92
CA ASN A 127 -10.35 -1.09 5.10
C ASN A 127 -10.20 -2.23 6.10
N ASP A 128 -9.72 -3.40 5.64
CA ASP A 128 -9.43 -4.54 6.50
C ASP A 128 -8.11 -4.34 7.31
N LEU A 129 -7.28 -3.36 6.91
CA LEU A 129 -6.10 -2.97 7.66
C LEU A 129 -6.49 -2.05 8.83
N ALA A 130 -5.97 -2.38 10.00
CA ALA A 130 -6.03 -1.55 11.21
C ALA A 130 -4.74 -0.77 11.44
N ALA A 131 -3.62 -1.28 10.96
CA ALA A 131 -2.32 -0.67 11.15
C ALA A 131 -1.38 -0.99 9.99
N PHE A 132 -0.48 -0.05 9.73
CA PHE A 132 0.60 -0.17 8.78
C PHE A 132 1.91 0.18 9.47
N ALA A 133 2.87 -0.75 9.46
CA ALA A 133 4.09 -0.67 10.25
C ALA A 133 5.34 -0.81 9.40
N GLY A 134 6.43 -0.21 9.87
CA GLY A 134 7.77 -0.38 9.35
C GLY A 134 8.60 -1.21 10.32
N PHE A 135 9.33 -2.19 9.81
CA PHE A 135 10.35 -2.90 10.56
C PHE A 135 11.69 -2.80 9.82
N THR A 136 12.76 -3.07 10.57
CA THR A 136 14.11 -3.26 10.02
C THR A 136 14.53 -4.69 10.32
N SER A 137 15.25 -5.33 9.40
CA SER A 137 15.78 -6.67 9.65
C SER A 137 17.30 -6.65 9.59
N SER A 138 17.91 -7.48 10.44
CA SER A 138 19.34 -7.77 10.34
C SER A 138 19.66 -8.89 9.34
N GLU A 139 18.61 -9.50 8.77
CA GLU A 139 18.71 -10.45 7.66
C GLU A 139 19.13 -9.70 6.39
N GLY A 140 19.87 -10.37 5.49
CA GLY A 140 20.27 -9.75 4.23
C GLY A 140 20.49 -10.77 3.13
N GLY A 141 20.30 -10.34 1.87
CA GLY A 141 20.40 -11.20 0.70
C GLY A 141 19.09 -11.96 0.44
N ASP A 142 19.16 -13.13 -0.19
CA ASP A 142 17.99 -13.86 -0.71
C ASP A 142 17.00 -14.39 0.36
N GLU A 143 17.29 -14.20 1.65
CA GLU A 143 16.47 -14.62 2.80
C GLU A 143 15.86 -13.43 3.54
N GLU A 144 15.84 -12.24 2.94
CA GLU A 144 15.23 -11.05 3.53
C GLU A 144 13.69 -11.09 3.45
N THR A 145 13.03 -10.85 4.59
CA THR A 145 11.58 -10.66 4.62
C THR A 145 11.26 -9.24 4.16
N LEU A 146 10.47 -9.11 3.09
CA LEU A 146 10.11 -7.81 2.51
C LEU A 146 8.89 -7.20 3.18
N ALA A 147 7.86 -8.01 3.42
CA ALA A 147 6.64 -7.61 4.10
C ALA A 147 5.92 -8.85 4.63
N TYR A 148 5.05 -8.67 5.62
CA TYR A 148 4.13 -9.69 6.09
C TYR A 148 2.86 -9.06 6.66
N VAL A 149 1.83 -9.89 6.86
CA VAL A 149 0.54 -9.49 7.43
C VAL A 149 0.25 -10.33 8.66
N LEU A 150 -0.11 -9.67 9.77
CA LEU A 150 -0.54 -10.28 11.02
C LEU A 150 -2.02 -10.01 11.24
N ASN A 151 -2.70 -10.95 11.87
CA ASN A 151 -4.07 -10.75 12.34
C ASN A 151 -4.02 -10.20 13.77
N LEU A 152 -4.65 -9.06 14.01
CA LEU A 152 -4.64 -8.37 15.30
C LEU A 152 -5.80 -8.80 16.21
N ASP A 153 -6.91 -9.23 15.63
CA ASP A 153 -7.98 -9.87 16.38
C ASP A 153 -7.84 -11.40 16.35
N GLY A 154 -8.52 -12.11 17.24
CA GLY A 154 -8.53 -13.58 17.18
C GLY A 154 -9.55 -14.14 16.17
N GLU A 155 -10.22 -13.27 15.42
CA GLU A 155 -11.39 -13.58 14.59
C GLU A 155 -11.05 -13.61 13.09
N GLY A 156 -9.96 -12.96 12.69
CA GLY A 156 -9.49 -12.92 11.30
C GLY A 156 -10.01 -11.71 10.51
N ASP A 157 -10.50 -10.66 11.16
CA ASP A 157 -11.17 -9.54 10.49
C ASP A 157 -10.31 -8.26 10.45
N THR A 158 -9.33 -8.15 11.35
CA THR A 158 -8.48 -6.97 11.52
C THR A 158 -7.02 -7.32 11.33
N PHE A 159 -6.33 -6.59 10.48
CA PHE A 159 -4.96 -6.92 10.07
C PHE A 159 -3.97 -5.77 10.28
N LEU A 160 -2.72 -6.14 10.58
CA LEU A 160 -1.56 -5.27 10.47
C LEU A 160 -0.72 -5.73 9.29
N MET A 161 -0.32 -4.80 8.43
CA MET A 161 0.71 -5.05 7.43
C MET A 161 1.99 -4.36 7.86
N ALA A 162 3.10 -5.10 7.78
CA ALA A 162 4.43 -4.60 8.12
C ALA A 162 5.36 -4.69 6.92
N ILE A 163 6.15 -3.64 6.68
CA ILE A 163 7.09 -3.58 5.55
C ILE A 163 8.52 -3.38 6.04
N ASN A 164 9.46 -4.01 5.37
CA ASN A 164 10.88 -3.84 5.64
C ASN A 164 11.37 -2.56 4.97
N LEU A 165 11.67 -1.55 5.78
CA LEU A 165 12.04 -0.22 5.27
C LEU A 165 13.39 -0.26 4.54
N ASP A 166 14.35 -1.02 5.05
CA ASP A 166 15.68 -1.14 4.44
C ASP A 166 15.60 -1.80 3.06
N ALA A 167 14.79 -2.88 2.95
CA ALA A 167 14.59 -3.58 1.69
C ALA A 167 13.86 -2.70 0.67
N TYR A 168 12.82 -1.98 1.10
CA TYR A 168 12.07 -1.07 0.25
C TYR A 168 12.92 0.10 -0.27
N GLU A 169 13.78 0.67 0.58
CA GLU A 169 14.70 1.74 0.16
C GLU A 169 15.75 1.23 -0.83
N SER A 170 16.26 0.02 -0.61
CA SER A 170 17.27 -0.61 -1.47
C SER A 170 16.70 -0.98 -2.85
N ASP A 171 15.53 -1.60 -2.89
CA ASP A 171 14.86 -2.03 -4.12
C ASP A 171 13.33 -2.02 -3.96
N ARG A 172 12.74 -0.85 -4.27
CA ARG A 172 11.30 -0.61 -4.22
C ARG A 172 10.48 -1.64 -5.00
N ASP A 173 10.98 -2.09 -6.15
CA ASP A 173 10.24 -3.02 -7.02
C ASP A 173 10.11 -4.41 -6.38
N GLN A 174 11.03 -4.82 -5.51
CA GLN A 174 10.92 -6.10 -4.81
C GLN A 174 9.83 -6.08 -3.74
N ALA A 175 9.65 -4.95 -3.06
CA ALA A 175 8.61 -4.81 -2.05
C ALA A 175 7.19 -4.76 -2.65
N LEU A 176 7.06 -4.49 -3.95
CA LEU A 176 5.79 -4.56 -4.68
C LEU A 176 5.50 -6.01 -5.09
N LEU A 177 4.53 -6.65 -4.42
CA LEU A 177 4.09 -8.03 -4.70
C LEU A 177 3.28 -8.14 -6.02
N THR A 178 3.88 -7.81 -7.17
CA THR A 178 3.22 -7.86 -8.49
C THR A 178 3.29 -9.23 -9.15
#